data_AF-A0A356MTR8-F1
#
_entry.id   AF-A0A356MTR8-F1
#
_cell.length_a   1.000
_cell.length_b   1.000
_cell.length_c   1.000
_cell.angle_alpha   90.00
_cell.angle_beta   90.00
_cell.angle_gamma   90.00
#
_symmetry.space_group_name_H-M   'P 1'
#
loop_
_entity.id
_entity.type
_entity.pdbx_description
1 polymer ?
#
loop_
_entity_poly.entity_id
_entity_poly.type
_entity_poly.pdbx_seq_one_letter_code
_entity_poly.pdbx_strand_id
1 'polypeptide(L)'
;MKKFFSLFLKKKAKSKASLRNRVLTPREIAAQDEQRRELLKQQAKAASRKKAQHTAKAAKPRNRILKEGETETSSQSTLRLSWFKRRRERSAKERAARRTQHSIGPIIRDVISGEFLTRQGVTRHIPYLIFVSTLFIVYIAMGYQFERLEREKLKTKRQLEELSAEYKTLKAEFEIQLQQSTVEQNIAEIGLRQTTEPPFLLELQTAER
;
A
#
# COMPACT_ATOMS: atom_id res chain seq x y z
N MET A 1 7.84 -33.72 5.36
CA MET A 1 9.32 -33.55 5.40
C MET A 1 9.63 -32.06 5.37
N LYS A 2 10.12 -31.52 6.49
CA LYS A 2 10.53 -30.11 6.67
C LYS A 2 11.99 -29.95 6.24
N LYS A 3 12.33 -28.95 5.41
CA LYS A 3 13.67 -28.32 5.41
C LYS A 3 13.56 -26.82 5.15
N PHE A 4 13.80 -26.08 6.22
CA PHE A 4 13.96 -24.63 6.30
C PHE A 4 15.32 -24.24 5.70
N PHE A 5 15.34 -23.33 4.74
CA PHE A 5 16.56 -22.65 4.31
C PHE A 5 16.84 -21.48 5.26
N SER A 6 17.67 -21.71 6.27
CA SER A 6 18.23 -20.68 7.14
C SER A 6 19.44 -20.05 6.47
N LEU A 7 19.29 -18.81 6.03
CA LEU A 7 20.37 -18.02 5.45
C LEU A 7 21.32 -17.53 6.55
N PHE A 8 22.56 -17.97 6.41
CA PHE A 8 23.72 -17.82 7.29
C PHE A 8 23.94 -16.40 7.84
N LEU A 9 23.81 -16.23 9.16
CA LEU A 9 24.45 -15.14 9.90
C LEU A 9 25.97 -15.39 9.95
N LYS A 10 26.74 -14.63 9.17
CA LYS A 10 28.20 -14.59 9.30
C LYS A 10 28.58 -13.85 10.60
N LYS A 11 28.72 -14.61 11.68
CA LYS A 11 29.13 -14.16 13.01
C LYS A 11 30.61 -13.77 12.96
N LYS A 12 30.91 -12.47 12.87
CA LYS A 12 32.28 -11.95 13.03
C LYS A 12 32.73 -12.24 14.47
N ALA A 13 33.75 -13.08 14.62
CA ALA A 13 34.32 -13.43 15.91
C ALA A 13 34.78 -12.16 16.65
N LYS A 14 34.11 -11.80 17.74
CA LYS A 14 34.64 -10.85 18.72
C LYS A 14 35.43 -11.65 19.74
N SER A 15 36.75 -11.47 19.72
CA SER A 15 37.64 -11.89 20.80
C SER A 15 37.17 -11.24 22.09
N LYS A 16 36.81 -12.05 23.09
CA LYS A 16 36.63 -11.61 24.47
C LYS A 16 38.01 -11.19 25.00
N ALA A 17 38.32 -9.90 24.94
CA ALA A 17 39.41 -9.31 25.70
C ALA A 17 38.84 -8.75 27.01
N SER A 18 39.13 -9.46 28.10
CA SER A 18 39.27 -9.03 29.49
C SER A 18 38.57 -7.73 29.92
N LEU A 19 37.55 -7.88 30.78
CA LEU A 19 37.11 -6.84 31.71
C LEU A 19 38.22 -6.58 32.74
N ARG A 20 39.04 -5.57 32.47
CA ARG A 20 39.84 -4.86 33.47
C ARG A 20 39.71 -3.37 33.18
N ASN A 21 39.79 -2.54 34.22
CA ASN A 21 39.82 -1.08 34.13
C ASN A 21 41.02 -0.63 33.27
N ARG A 22 40.85 -0.66 31.94
CA ARG A 22 41.84 -0.21 30.97
C ARG A 22 41.43 1.19 30.56
N VAL A 23 42.21 2.18 30.98
CA VAL A 23 42.10 3.54 30.47
C VAL A 23 42.38 3.44 28.97
N LEU A 24 41.42 3.88 28.14
CA LEU A 24 41.60 3.86 26.68
C LEU A 24 42.88 4.60 26.32
N THR A 25 43.64 4.05 25.38
CA THR A 25 44.85 4.73 24.92
C THR A 25 44.44 6.02 24.17
N PRO A 26 45.26 7.10 24.20
CA PRO A 26 44.89 8.38 23.57
C PRO A 26 44.47 8.27 22.10
N ARG A 27 45.02 7.30 21.36
CA ARG A 27 44.66 7.01 19.96
C ARG A 27 43.27 6.37 19.82
N GLU A 28 42.87 5.51 20.75
CA GLU A 28 41.54 4.89 20.75
C GLU A 28 40.44 5.90 21.11
N ILE A 29 40.74 6.84 22.01
CA ILE A 29 39.84 7.95 22.37
C ILE A 29 39.59 8.85 21.14
N ALA A 30 40.67 9.23 20.43
CA ALA A 30 40.55 10.03 19.22
C ALA A 30 39.70 9.33 18.14
N ALA A 31 39.93 8.03 17.90
CA ALA A 31 39.15 7.26 16.95
C ALA A 31 37.66 7.13 17.36
N GLN A 32 37.39 6.97 18.66
CA GLN A 32 36.01 6.89 19.18
C GLN A 32 35.27 8.23 19.06
N ASP A 33 35.97 9.35 19.27
CA ASP A 33 35.40 10.69 19.14
C ASP A 33 35.15 11.06 17.68
N GLU A 34 36.02 10.63 16.76
CA GLU A 34 35.79 10.76 15.32
C GLU A 34 34.56 9.96 14.88
N GLN A 35 34.44 8.70 15.29
CA GLN A 35 33.26 7.87 15.00
C GLN A 35 31.96 8.49 15.54
N ARG A 36 32.00 9.04 16.76
CA ARG A 36 30.85 9.76 17.33
C ARG A 36 30.50 11.01 16.54
N ARG A 37 31.50 11.80 16.14
CA ARG A 37 31.30 13.00 15.31
C ARG A 37 30.70 12.66 13.95
N GLU A 38 31.15 11.58 13.32
CA GLU A 38 30.57 11.10 12.06
C GLU A 38 29.11 10.66 12.23
N LEU A 39 28.82 9.90 13.29
CA LEU A 39 27.48 9.45 13.59
C LEU A 39 26.53 10.62 13.87
N LEU A 40 26.99 11.63 14.62
CA LEU A 40 26.24 12.87 14.85
C LEU A 40 26.01 13.65 13.55
N LYS A 41 27.03 13.76 12.69
CA LYS A 41 26.88 14.37 11.35
C LYS A 41 25.87 13.61 10.48
N GLN A 42 25.88 12.27 10.53
CA GLN A 42 24.91 11.44 9.81
C GLN A 42 23.48 11.62 10.34
N GLN A 43 23.31 11.64 11.67
CA GLN A 43 22.01 11.89 12.30
C GLN A 43 21.48 13.30 11.99
N ALA A 44 22.34 14.32 12.01
CA ALA A 44 21.97 15.69 11.65
C ALA A 44 21.51 15.79 10.19
N LYS A 45 22.22 15.13 9.26
CA LYS A 45 21.83 15.04 7.84
C LYS A 45 20.52 14.26 7.65
N ALA A 46 20.28 13.19 8.42
CA ALA A 46 19.03 12.44 8.36
C ALA A 46 17.84 13.27 8.91
N ALA A 47 18.05 14.01 10.00
CA ALA A 47 17.04 14.88 10.60
C ALA A 47 16.69 16.06 9.68
N SER A 48 17.66 16.69 9.02
CA SER A 48 17.41 17.76 8.06
C SER A 48 16.65 17.26 6.83
N ARG A 49 16.99 16.06 6.31
CA ARG A 49 16.25 15.39 5.23
C ARG A 49 14.80 15.11 5.62
N LYS A 50 14.54 14.58 6.82
CA LYS A 50 13.16 14.35 7.30
C LYS A 50 12.37 15.65 7.41
N LYS A 51 12.97 16.71 7.96
CA LYS A 51 12.33 18.04 8.03
C LYS A 51 11.98 18.57 6.64
N ALA A 52 12.91 18.47 5.67
CA ALA A 52 12.68 18.86 4.29
C ALA A 52 11.58 18.03 3.59
N GLN A 53 11.51 16.72 3.87
CA GLN A 53 10.44 15.85 3.37
C GLN A 53 9.07 16.22 3.97
N HIS A 54 9.00 16.53 5.26
CA HIS A 54 7.76 16.98 5.89
C HIS A 54 7.28 18.32 5.30
N THR A 55 8.18 19.26 5.04
CA THR A 55 7.82 20.54 4.39
C THR A 55 7.42 20.36 2.93
N ALA A 56 8.09 19.48 2.19
CA ALA A 56 7.76 19.18 0.79
C ALA A 56 6.41 18.46 0.66
N LYS A 57 6.09 17.53 1.58
CA LYS A 57 4.78 16.84 1.63
C LYS A 57 3.64 17.75 2.09
N ALA A 58 3.93 18.78 2.89
CA ALA A 58 2.94 19.77 3.33
C ALA A 58 2.58 20.78 2.23
N ALA A 59 3.47 21.00 1.25
CA ALA A 59 3.16 21.79 0.07
C ALA A 59 2.32 20.95 -0.92
N LYS A 60 1.10 21.40 -1.23
CA LYS A 60 0.27 20.77 -2.27
C LYS A 60 1.01 20.83 -3.61
N PRO A 61 1.00 19.75 -4.43
CA PRO A 61 1.68 19.75 -5.72
C PRO A 61 1.07 20.81 -6.64
N ARG A 62 1.92 21.66 -7.22
CA ARG A 62 1.54 22.78 -8.11
C ARG A 62 0.80 22.34 -9.38
N ASN A 63 0.90 21.07 -9.76
CA ASN A 63 0.29 20.49 -10.97
C ASN A 63 -0.79 19.45 -10.64
N ARG A 64 -1.74 19.79 -9.77
CA ARG A 64 -2.98 19.02 -9.66
C ARG A 64 -3.93 19.52 -10.73
N ILE A 65 -4.23 18.68 -11.72
CA ILE A 65 -5.26 18.95 -12.72
C ILE A 65 -6.59 19.03 -11.97
N LEU A 66 -7.23 20.20 -12.04
CA LEU A 66 -8.56 20.45 -11.48
C LEU A 66 -9.56 19.58 -12.26
N LYS A 67 -10.38 18.80 -11.54
CA LYS A 67 -11.44 18.01 -12.14
C LYS A 67 -12.62 18.97 -12.38
N GLU A 68 -13.07 19.11 -13.61
CA GLU A 68 -14.20 19.96 -13.99
C GLU A 68 -15.43 19.59 -13.14
N GLY A 69 -15.96 20.56 -12.40
CA GLY A 69 -17.06 20.38 -11.44
C GLY A 69 -16.94 21.19 -10.15
N GLU A 70 -15.78 21.80 -9.86
CA GLU A 70 -15.62 22.77 -8.77
C GLU A 70 -15.80 24.20 -9.32
N THR A 71 -17.03 24.59 -9.63
CA THR A 71 -17.36 26.00 -9.93
C THR A 71 -17.44 26.80 -8.64
N GLU A 72 -16.39 27.59 -8.43
CA GLU A 72 -16.40 28.95 -7.91
C GLU A 72 -17.48 29.30 -6.88
N THR A 73 -17.12 29.20 -5.61
CA THR A 73 -17.52 30.23 -4.65
C THR A 73 -16.26 30.90 -4.09
N SER A 74 -16.10 32.14 -4.51
CA SER A 74 -15.52 33.26 -3.77
C SER A 74 -14.13 33.07 -3.15
N SER A 75 -13.17 33.58 -3.91
CA SER A 75 -12.15 34.49 -3.41
C SER A 75 -12.74 35.53 -2.44
N GLN A 76 -12.80 35.21 -1.14
CA GLN A 76 -12.97 36.21 -0.09
C GLN A 76 -12.03 35.97 1.08
N SER A 77 -11.21 36.98 1.31
CA SER A 77 -10.56 37.32 2.58
C SER A 77 -9.48 36.36 3.08
N THR A 78 -8.25 36.64 2.67
CA THR A 78 -7.09 36.50 3.54
C THR A 78 -7.16 37.52 4.70
N LEU A 79 -8.25 37.51 5.49
CA LEU A 79 -8.24 38.11 6.81
C LEU A 79 -7.52 37.13 7.73
N ARG A 80 -6.24 37.41 7.91
CA ARG A 80 -5.39 36.83 8.94
C ARG A 80 -6.13 36.85 10.28
N LEU A 81 -6.67 35.71 10.69
CA LEU A 81 -7.18 35.47 12.02
C LEU A 81 -6.00 35.48 13.01
N SER A 82 -5.57 36.68 13.36
CA SER A 82 -4.59 37.04 14.39
C SER A 82 -5.12 36.83 15.82
N TRP A 83 -6.10 35.95 16.04
CA TRP A 83 -6.58 35.60 17.38
C TRP A 83 -5.92 34.33 17.93
N PHE A 84 -5.23 33.55 17.09
CA PHE A 84 -4.49 32.35 17.52
C PHE A 84 -3.05 32.64 17.95
N LYS A 85 -2.77 33.84 18.46
CA LYS A 85 -1.51 34.17 19.15
C LYS A 85 -1.73 34.74 20.54
N ARG A 86 -2.73 34.23 21.26
CA ARG A 86 -2.76 34.31 22.73
C ARG A 86 -2.33 32.96 23.29
N ARG A 87 -1.04 32.65 23.15
CA ARG A 87 -0.38 31.58 23.90
C ARG A 87 -0.35 32.04 25.36
N ARG A 88 -1.48 31.93 26.07
CA ARG A 88 -1.44 31.80 27.54
C ARG A 88 -0.57 30.60 27.79
N GLU A 89 0.59 30.81 28.37
CA GLU A 89 1.38 29.75 28.97
C GLU A 89 0.54 29.17 30.11
N ARG A 90 -0.35 28.23 29.76
CA ARG A 90 -1.06 27.42 30.75
C ARG A 90 0.02 26.74 31.56
N SER A 91 -0.01 27.00 32.87
CA SER A 91 0.99 26.51 33.80
C SER A 91 1.20 25.01 33.60
N ALA A 92 2.43 24.54 33.78
CA ALA A 92 2.77 23.12 33.67
C ALA A 92 1.84 22.24 34.53
N LYS A 93 1.31 22.82 35.63
CA LYS A 93 0.32 22.22 36.53
C LYS A 93 -1.05 21.98 35.87
N GLU A 94 -1.60 22.92 35.10
CA GLU A 94 -2.89 22.73 34.40
C GLU A 94 -2.77 21.71 33.26
N ARG A 95 -1.61 21.66 32.60
CA ARG A 95 -1.30 20.63 31.57
C ARG A 95 -1.13 19.24 32.18
N ALA A 96 -0.56 19.14 33.37
CA ALA A 96 -0.44 17.88 34.10
C ALA A 96 -1.81 17.39 34.61
N ALA A 97 -2.66 18.28 35.12
CA ALA A 97 -4.00 17.94 35.62
C ALA A 97 -4.98 17.49 34.52
N ARG A 98 -4.88 18.03 33.29
CA ARG A 98 -5.69 17.53 32.16
C ARG A 98 -5.20 16.18 31.62
N ARG A 99 -3.91 15.87 31.79
CA ARG A 99 -3.30 14.60 31.36
C ARG A 99 -3.78 13.42 32.20
N THR A 100 -4.12 13.65 33.47
CA THR A 100 -4.76 12.65 34.34
C THR A 100 -6.27 12.53 34.06
N GLN A 101 -6.91 13.62 33.63
CA GLN A 101 -8.36 13.67 33.41
C GLN A 101 -8.86 12.82 32.22
N HIS A 102 -8.04 12.62 31.18
CA HIS A 102 -8.34 11.72 30.05
C HIS A 102 -7.37 10.52 30.00
N SER A 103 -7.02 9.96 31.15
CA SER A 103 -6.13 8.80 31.19
C SER A 103 -6.93 7.50 31.02
N ILE A 104 -6.55 6.70 30.02
CA ILE A 104 -7.09 5.35 29.77
C ILE A 104 -6.40 4.31 30.67
N GLY A 105 -5.29 4.69 31.31
CA GLY A 105 -4.50 3.83 32.21
C GLY A 105 -5.28 3.25 33.41
N PRO A 106 -6.08 4.04 34.13
CA PRO A 106 -6.92 3.53 35.22
C PRO A 106 -7.91 2.47 34.73
N ILE A 107 -8.54 2.68 33.56
CA ILE A 107 -9.52 1.74 32.99
C ILE A 107 -8.89 0.39 32.67
N ILE A 108 -7.69 0.38 32.08
CA ILE A 108 -6.97 -0.87 31.79
C ILE A 108 -6.54 -1.56 33.09
N ARG A 109 -6.11 -0.78 34.09
CA ARG A 109 -5.75 -1.30 35.41
C ARG A 109 -6.95 -1.95 36.09
N ASP A 110 -8.12 -1.32 36.05
CA ASP A 110 -9.35 -1.77 36.71
C ASP A 110 -9.92 -3.05 36.05
N VAL A 111 -9.68 -3.24 34.74
CA VAL A 111 -9.99 -4.48 34.01
C VAL A 111 -9.04 -5.62 34.40
N ILE A 112 -7.73 -5.34 34.51
CA ILE A 112 -6.73 -6.35 34.87
C ILE A 112 -6.80 -6.71 36.36
N SER A 113 -7.12 -5.75 37.23
CA SER A 113 -7.23 -5.95 38.67
C SER A 113 -8.53 -6.63 39.10
N GLY A 114 -9.48 -6.84 38.18
CA GLY A 114 -10.77 -7.45 38.49
C GLY A 114 -11.75 -6.51 39.22
N GLU A 115 -11.37 -5.26 39.47
CA GLU A 115 -12.24 -4.22 40.05
C GLU A 115 -13.47 -3.97 39.15
N PHE A 116 -13.33 -4.24 37.85
CA PHE A 116 -14.41 -4.29 36.87
C PHE A 116 -15.57 -5.23 37.27
N LEU A 117 -15.31 -6.33 38.00
CA LEU A 117 -16.33 -7.31 38.41
C LEU A 117 -17.10 -6.89 39.68
N THR A 118 -16.66 -5.81 40.35
CA THR A 118 -17.37 -5.27 41.51
C THR A 118 -18.64 -4.53 41.09
N ARG A 119 -19.66 -4.50 41.96
CA ARG A 119 -20.98 -3.92 41.67
C ARG A 119 -20.91 -2.45 41.19
N GLN A 120 -19.91 -1.68 41.66
CA GLN A 120 -19.72 -0.29 41.25
C GLN A 120 -18.94 -0.17 39.93
N GLY A 121 -17.96 -1.05 39.69
CA GLY A 121 -17.21 -1.12 38.43
C GLY A 121 -18.08 -1.55 37.25
N VAL A 122 -18.89 -2.60 37.42
CA VAL A 122 -19.78 -3.12 36.37
C VAL A 122 -20.72 -2.03 35.86
N THR A 123 -21.46 -1.34 36.75
CA THR A 123 -22.43 -0.31 36.35
C THR A 123 -21.78 0.85 35.59
N ARG A 124 -20.52 1.18 35.90
CA ARG A 124 -19.78 2.24 35.19
C ARG A 124 -19.40 1.86 33.76
N HIS A 125 -19.27 0.56 33.47
CA HIS A 125 -18.77 0.05 32.19
C HIS A 125 -19.83 -0.69 31.33
N ILE A 126 -21.07 -0.82 31.78
CA ILE A 126 -22.20 -1.35 30.98
C ILE A 126 -22.26 -0.81 29.54
N PRO A 127 -22.21 0.52 29.27
CA PRO A 127 -22.30 1.02 27.90
C PRO A 127 -21.14 0.56 27.01
N TYR A 128 -19.95 0.33 27.58
CA TYR A 128 -18.80 -0.19 26.86
C TYR A 128 -18.98 -1.68 26.51
N LEU A 129 -19.52 -2.49 27.42
CA LEU A 129 -19.84 -3.89 27.13
C LEU A 129 -20.86 -4.04 26.00
N ILE A 130 -21.89 -3.21 25.99
CA ILE A 130 -22.90 -3.21 24.91
C ILE A 130 -22.22 -2.84 23.58
N PHE A 131 -21.36 -1.83 23.57
CA PHE A 131 -20.61 -1.45 22.37
C PHE A 131 -19.76 -2.61 21.82
N VAL A 132 -19.02 -3.31 22.69
CA VAL A 132 -18.21 -4.47 22.28
C VAL A 132 -19.09 -5.62 21.80
N SER A 133 -20.21 -5.88 22.46
CA SER A 133 -21.19 -6.90 22.03
C SER A 133 -21.76 -6.60 20.64
N THR A 134 -22.16 -5.35 20.38
CA THR A 134 -22.60 -4.93 19.04
C THR A 134 -21.48 -5.12 18.01
N LEU A 135 -20.23 -4.80 18.36
CA LEU A 135 -19.09 -5.03 17.48
C LEU A 135 -18.89 -6.51 17.17
N PHE A 136 -19.10 -7.40 18.14
CA PHE A 136 -19.08 -8.85 17.92
C PHE A 136 -20.17 -9.30 16.94
N ILE A 137 -21.40 -8.78 17.08
CA ILE A 137 -22.50 -9.10 16.16
C ILE A 137 -22.14 -8.65 14.74
N VAL A 138 -21.62 -7.43 14.58
CA VAL A 138 -21.17 -6.90 13.28
C VAL A 138 -20.02 -7.73 12.70
N TYR A 139 -19.09 -8.17 13.54
CA TYR A 139 -17.97 -9.02 13.12
C TYR A 139 -18.43 -10.36 12.56
N ILE A 140 -19.35 -11.03 13.26
CA ILE A 140 -19.95 -12.29 12.80
C ILE A 140 -20.73 -12.07 11.50
N ALA A 141 -21.51 -10.99 11.41
CA ALA A 141 -22.25 -10.64 10.20
C ALA A 141 -21.32 -10.41 8.99
N MET A 142 -20.19 -9.75 9.19
CA MET A 142 -19.15 -9.61 8.17
C MET A 142 -18.63 -10.98 7.71
N GLY A 143 -18.37 -11.90 8.64
CA GLY A 143 -17.94 -13.27 8.31
C GLY A 143 -18.89 -13.99 7.35
N TYR A 144 -20.20 -13.90 7.59
CA TYR A 144 -21.20 -14.49 6.69
C TYR A 144 -21.21 -13.87 5.29
N GLN A 145 -20.92 -12.57 5.17
CA GLN A 145 -20.85 -11.91 3.87
C GLN A 145 -19.61 -12.33 3.08
N PHE A 146 -18.47 -12.53 3.74
CA PHE A 146 -17.25 -13.04 3.09
C PHE A 146 -17.48 -14.40 2.44
N GLU A 147 -18.15 -15.32 3.13
CA GLU A 147 -18.42 -16.66 2.62
C GLU A 147 -19.32 -16.64 1.38
N ARG A 148 -20.34 -15.76 1.37
CA ARG A 148 -21.22 -15.55 0.21
C ARG A 148 -20.44 -15.00 -0.99
N LEU A 149 -19.62 -13.98 -0.75
CA LEU A 149 -18.80 -13.33 -1.78
C LEU A 149 -17.76 -14.31 -2.37
N GLU A 150 -17.16 -15.15 -1.55
CA GLU A 150 -16.20 -16.17 -2.01
C GLU A 150 -16.88 -17.19 -2.91
N ARG A 151 -18.06 -17.69 -2.54
CA ARG A 151 -18.85 -18.59 -3.39
C ARG A 151 -19.24 -17.95 -4.72
N GLU A 152 -19.68 -16.70 -4.70
CA GLU A 152 -20.05 -15.97 -5.91
C GLU A 152 -18.84 -15.78 -6.83
N LYS A 153 -17.70 -15.35 -6.28
CA LYS A 153 -16.44 -15.24 -7.02
C LYS A 153 -16.04 -16.55 -7.69
N LEU A 154 -16.17 -17.68 -6.99
CA LEU A 154 -15.87 -18.99 -7.57
C LEU A 154 -16.82 -19.35 -8.72
N LYS A 155 -18.12 -19.05 -8.59
CA LYS A 155 -19.10 -19.26 -9.67
C LYS A 155 -18.77 -18.39 -10.89
N THR A 156 -18.56 -17.10 -10.71
CA THR A 156 -18.21 -16.17 -11.79
C THR A 156 -16.90 -16.58 -12.47
N LYS A 157 -15.90 -17.03 -11.71
CA LYS A 157 -14.63 -17.50 -12.28
C LYS A 157 -14.83 -18.72 -13.19
N ARG A 158 -15.68 -19.67 -12.79
CA ARG A 158 -16.01 -20.84 -13.62
C ARG A 158 -16.72 -20.43 -14.91
N GLN A 159 -17.71 -19.55 -14.80
CA GLN A 159 -18.42 -19.01 -15.97
C GLN A 159 -17.46 -18.29 -16.93
N LEU A 160 -16.51 -17.53 -16.41
CA LEU A 160 -15.49 -16.85 -17.21
C LEU A 160 -14.57 -17.85 -17.93
N GLU A 161 -14.17 -18.93 -17.23
CA GLU A 161 -13.33 -19.99 -17.79
C GLU A 161 -14.05 -20.76 -18.90
N GLU A 162 -15.33 -21.08 -18.69
CA GLU A 162 -16.20 -21.72 -19.69
C GLU A 162 -16.38 -20.84 -20.93
N LEU A 163 -16.76 -19.58 -20.74
CA LEU A 163 -16.92 -18.62 -21.84
C LEU A 163 -15.61 -18.38 -22.60
N SER A 164 -14.49 -18.38 -21.89
CA SER A 164 -13.16 -18.25 -22.52
C SER A 164 -12.79 -19.50 -23.34
N ALA A 165 -13.25 -20.68 -22.93
CA ALA A 165 -13.05 -21.91 -23.69
C ALA A 165 -13.90 -21.90 -24.96
N GLU A 166 -15.19 -21.56 -24.86
CA GLU A 166 -16.09 -21.41 -26.01
C GLU A 166 -15.58 -20.38 -27.02
N TYR A 167 -15.13 -19.22 -26.54
CA TYR A 167 -14.54 -18.20 -27.42
C TYR A 167 -13.32 -18.74 -28.18
N LYS A 168 -12.44 -19.50 -27.52
CA LYS A 168 -11.26 -20.07 -28.16
C LYS A 168 -11.63 -21.12 -29.20
N THR A 169 -12.62 -21.97 -28.92
CA THR A 169 -13.08 -22.99 -29.88
C THR A 169 -13.72 -22.34 -31.10
N LEU A 170 -14.65 -21.40 -30.91
CA LEU A 170 -15.29 -20.68 -32.01
C LEU A 170 -14.30 -19.88 -32.84
N LYS A 171 -13.33 -19.23 -32.18
CA LYS A 171 -12.26 -18.52 -32.89
C LYS A 171 -11.40 -19.48 -33.71
N ALA A 172 -11.07 -20.65 -33.16
CA ALA A 172 -10.28 -21.64 -33.88
C ALA A 172 -11.04 -22.17 -35.11
N GLU A 173 -12.34 -22.45 -34.98
CA GLU A 173 -13.19 -22.85 -36.11
C GLU A 173 -13.25 -21.76 -37.19
N PHE A 174 -13.43 -20.51 -36.79
CA PHE A 174 -13.44 -19.39 -37.73
C PHE A 174 -12.10 -19.22 -38.45
N GLU A 175 -10.98 -19.37 -37.74
CA GLU A 175 -9.65 -19.32 -38.36
C GLU A 175 -9.45 -20.45 -39.37
N ILE A 176 -9.91 -21.67 -39.06
CA ILE A 176 -9.86 -22.80 -39.99
C ILE A 176 -10.67 -22.50 -41.26
N GLN A 177 -11.82 -21.83 -41.15
CA GLN A 177 -12.60 -21.41 -42.31
C GLN A 177 -11.88 -20.35 -43.15
N LEU A 178 -11.12 -19.45 -42.52
CA LEU A 178 -10.33 -18.42 -43.20
C LEU A 178 -9.02 -18.93 -43.83
N GLN A 179 -8.54 -20.10 -43.42
CA GLN A 179 -7.31 -20.67 -43.98
C GLN A 179 -7.43 -20.86 -45.49
N GLN A 180 -6.40 -20.43 -46.21
CA GLN A 180 -6.36 -20.47 -47.68
C GLN A 180 -6.65 -21.86 -48.23
N SER A 181 -6.14 -22.92 -47.61
CA SER A 181 -6.43 -24.31 -48.01
C SER A 181 -7.91 -24.68 -47.92
N THR A 182 -8.60 -24.21 -46.88
CA THR A 182 -10.04 -24.45 -46.69
C THR A 182 -10.85 -23.62 -47.67
N VAL A 183 -10.45 -22.36 -47.88
CA VAL A 183 -11.07 -21.46 -48.85
C VAL A 183 -10.91 -21.99 -50.27
N GLU A 184 -9.73 -22.45 -50.67
CA GLU A 184 -9.48 -23.10 -51.96
C GLU A 184 -10.39 -24.30 -52.18
N GLN A 185 -10.56 -25.17 -51.18
CA GLN A 185 -11.46 -26.33 -51.26
C GLN A 185 -12.92 -25.90 -51.46
N ASN A 186 -13.40 -24.91 -50.70
CA ASN A 186 -14.78 -24.43 -50.80
C ASN A 186 -15.08 -23.75 -52.14
N ILE A 187 -14.10 -23.05 -52.73
CA ILE A 187 -14.29 -22.33 -53.99
C ILE A 187 -14.00 -23.24 -55.21
N ALA A 188 -13.39 -24.42 -55.01
CA ALA A 188 -13.10 -25.38 -56.08
C ALA A 188 -14.36 -25.83 -56.85
N GLU A 189 -15.52 -25.92 -56.18
CA GLU A 189 -16.81 -26.24 -56.82
C GLU A 189 -17.25 -25.18 -57.84
N ILE A 190 -16.81 -23.93 -57.63
CA ILE A 190 -17.12 -22.78 -58.49
C ILE A 190 -16.05 -22.60 -59.59
N GLY A 191 -15.06 -23.49 -59.65
CA GLY A 191 -14.03 -23.54 -60.70
C GLY A 191 -12.90 -22.51 -60.57
N LEU A 192 -12.85 -21.72 -59.48
CA LEU A 192 -11.78 -20.75 -59.25
C LEU A 192 -10.55 -21.44 -58.62
N ARG A 193 -9.35 -21.03 -59.03
CA ARG A 193 -8.06 -21.59 -58.60
C ARG A 193 -7.21 -20.46 -58.00
N GLN A 194 -6.57 -20.72 -56.86
CA GLN A 194 -5.63 -19.76 -56.28
C GLN A 194 -4.37 -19.67 -57.15
N THR A 195 -3.91 -18.44 -57.40
CA THR A 195 -2.66 -18.17 -58.12
C THR A 195 -1.48 -18.52 -57.22
N THR A 196 -0.72 -19.57 -57.57
CA THR A 196 0.48 -20.00 -56.84
C THR A 196 1.72 -19.20 -57.23
N GLU A 197 1.70 -18.60 -58.41
CA GLU A 197 2.82 -17.80 -58.93
C GLU A 197 2.66 -16.32 -58.55
N PRO A 198 3.76 -15.64 -58.17
CA PRO A 198 3.71 -14.21 -57.89
C PRO A 198 3.41 -13.41 -59.16
N PRO A 199 2.65 -12.31 -59.08
CA PRO A 199 2.35 -11.47 -60.23
C PRO A 199 3.63 -10.80 -60.75
N PHE A 200 3.80 -10.79 -62.08
CA PHE A 200 4.93 -10.09 -62.72
C PHE A 200 4.60 -8.60 -62.89
N LEU A 201 5.57 -7.75 -62.55
CA LEU A 201 5.51 -6.32 -62.83
C LEU A 201 5.82 -6.10 -64.31
N LEU A 202 4.87 -5.53 -65.05
CA LEU A 202 5.08 -5.11 -66.43
C LEU A 202 5.71 -3.72 -66.43
N GLU A 203 6.96 -3.60 -66.87
CA GLU A 203 7.59 -2.30 -67.15
C GLU A 203 7.07 -1.78 -68.49
N LEU A 204 6.40 -0.62 -68.47
CA LEU A 204 5.89 0.05 -69.66
C LEU A 204 7.07 0.60 -70.47
N GLN A 205 7.54 -0.13 -71.49
CA GLN A 205 8.42 0.47 -72.50
C GLN A 205 7.59 1.44 -73.34
N THR A 206 7.77 2.73 -73.04
CA THR A 206 7.26 3.81 -73.88
C THR A 206 8.05 3.75 -75.18
N ALA A 207 7.45 3.23 -76.24
CA ALA A 207 8.06 3.19 -77.55
C ALA A 207 8.26 4.64 -78.05
N GLU A 208 9.49 5.15 -77.96
CA GLU A 208 9.86 6.39 -78.65
C GLU A 208 9.74 6.16 -80.16
N ARG A 209 8.93 7.00 -80.80
CA ARG A 209 8.71 7.06 -82.25
C ARG A 209 9.79 7.87 -82.93
#